data_AF-A0A2D6FLM0-F1
#
_entry.id   AF-A0A2D6FLM0-F1
#
_cell.length_a   1.000
_cell.length_b   1.000
_cell.length_c   1.000
_cell.angle_alpha   90.00
_cell.angle_beta   90.00
_cell.angle_gamma   90.00
#
_symmetry.space_group_name_H-M   'P 1'
#
loop_
_entity.id
_entity.type
_entity.pdbx_description
1 polymer ?
#
loop_
_entity_poly.entity_id
_entity_poly.type
_entity_poly.pdbx_seq_one_letter_code
_entity_poly.pdbx_strand_id
1 'polypeptide(L)'
;MINEEDIKKIEKKFGYDCIANFFYEGLARVSKDNKRFHINHNGKPAYKERYDDVGNFYEGLAQVKKGNEYFHINHNGKPAYKERYDDVGNFYEGLARVSIDNYSKGFHIDHNGKPAYEERYELVMDFYEGLARARKDTKFFHIDYNGKRIESSLKKS
;
A
#
# COMPACT_ATOMS: atom_id res chain seq x y z
N MET A 1 -3.34 18.03 -9.14
CA MET A 1 -2.22 18.59 -8.36
C MET A 1 -2.66 19.95 -7.86
N ILE A 2 -2.55 20.21 -6.56
CA ILE A 2 -2.83 21.53 -5.98
C ILE A 2 -1.56 22.39 -6.09
N ASN A 3 -1.71 23.69 -6.29
CA ASN A 3 -0.53 24.57 -6.37
C ASN A 3 0.14 24.73 -4.99
N GLU A 4 1.41 25.13 -5.00
CA GLU A 4 2.24 25.23 -3.79
C GLU A 4 1.75 26.35 -2.84
N GLU A 5 1.17 27.43 -3.37
CA GLU A 5 0.65 28.54 -2.56
C GLU A 5 -0.54 28.09 -1.70
N ASP A 6 -1.45 27.32 -2.28
CA ASP A 6 -2.63 26.80 -1.59
C ASP A 6 -2.24 25.74 -0.56
N ILE A 7 -1.24 24.89 -0.85
CA ILE A 7 -0.64 24.00 0.15
C ILE A 7 -0.12 24.79 1.34
N LYS A 8 0.69 25.83 1.12
CA LYS A 8 1.23 26.67 2.20
C LYS A 8 0.13 27.36 3.02
N LYS A 9 -0.96 27.80 2.37
CA LYS A 9 -2.14 28.35 3.08
C LYS A 9 -2.78 27.30 3.99
N ILE A 10 -2.93 26.06 3.52
CA ILE A 10 -3.50 24.95 4.31
C ILE A 10 -2.56 24.58 5.47
N GLU A 11 -1.26 24.41 5.21
CA GLU A 11 -0.25 24.12 6.23
C GLU A 11 -0.29 25.14 7.36
N LYS A 12 -0.25 26.43 7.01
CA LYS A 12 -0.33 27.51 8.00
C LYS A 12 -1.65 27.53 8.76
N LYS A 13 -2.77 27.30 8.08
CA LYS A 13 -4.11 27.35 8.69
C LYS A 13 -4.35 26.21 9.70
N PHE A 14 -3.87 25.01 9.40
CA PHE A 14 -4.12 23.82 10.22
C PHE A 14 -2.92 23.39 11.07
N GLY A 15 -1.76 24.03 10.89
CA GLY A 15 -0.50 23.69 11.55
C GLY A 15 -0.05 22.29 11.15
N TYR A 16 0.03 22.03 9.85
CA TYR A 16 0.59 20.79 9.32
C TYR A 16 2.09 20.97 9.04
N ASP A 17 2.85 19.91 9.28
CA ASP A 17 4.30 19.92 9.10
C ASP A 17 4.66 19.74 7.62
N CYS A 18 3.95 18.86 6.92
CA CYS A 18 3.99 18.76 5.46
C CYS A 18 2.71 18.17 4.87
N ILE A 19 2.33 18.61 3.68
CA ILE A 19 1.25 18.01 2.88
C ILE A 19 1.81 17.47 1.56
N ALA A 20 1.35 16.30 1.13
CA ALA A 20 1.64 15.80 -0.20
C ALA A 20 0.92 16.64 -1.28
N ASN A 21 1.64 17.08 -2.31
CA ASN A 21 1.09 17.94 -3.38
C ASN A 21 0.07 17.24 -4.30
N PHE A 22 -0.12 15.93 -4.14
CA PHE A 22 -1.01 15.11 -4.93
C PHE A 22 -2.10 14.51 -4.06
N PHE A 23 -3.33 14.62 -4.56
CA PHE A 23 -4.50 13.96 -4.00
C PHE A 23 -4.74 12.69 -4.81
N TYR A 24 -4.69 11.55 -4.13
CA TYR A 24 -5.05 10.25 -4.69
C TYR A 24 -6.44 9.92 -4.19
N GLU A 25 -7.36 9.65 -5.11
CA GLU A 25 -8.77 9.38 -4.80
C GLU A 25 -9.42 10.49 -3.95
N GLY A 26 -9.02 11.75 -4.20
CA GLY A 26 -9.57 12.93 -3.51
C GLY A 26 -8.99 13.20 -2.11
N LEU A 27 -7.97 12.44 -1.68
CA LEU A 27 -7.29 12.60 -0.39
C LEU A 27 -5.79 12.81 -0.56
N ALA A 28 -5.21 13.72 0.23
CA ALA A 28 -3.77 13.95 0.31
C ALA A 28 -3.24 13.47 1.65
N ARG A 29 -2.02 12.92 1.64
CA ARG A 29 -1.28 12.60 2.86
C ARG A 29 -0.79 13.87 3.53
N VAL A 30 -0.78 13.86 4.86
CA VAL A 30 -0.27 14.95 5.67
C VAL A 30 0.53 14.40 6.85
N SER A 31 1.53 15.14 7.30
CA SER A 31 2.18 14.91 8.59
C SER A 31 1.87 16.05 9.57
N LYS A 32 1.63 15.67 10.82
CA LYS A 32 1.42 16.58 11.95
C LYS A 32 1.83 15.87 13.24
N ASP A 33 2.64 16.52 14.07
CA ASP A 33 3.00 16.04 15.40
C ASP A 33 3.59 14.61 15.37
N ASN A 34 4.49 14.33 14.41
CA ASN A 34 5.09 13.01 14.15
C ASN A 34 4.09 11.90 13.77
N LYS A 35 2.85 12.24 13.43
CA LYS A 35 1.85 11.31 12.93
C LYS A 35 1.44 11.67 11.51
N ARG A 36 0.94 10.67 10.78
CA ARG A 36 0.46 10.81 9.41
C ARG A 36 -0.99 10.36 9.27
N PHE A 37 -1.71 11.03 8.36
CA PHE A 37 -3.11 10.76 8.05
C PHE A 37 -3.47 11.44 6.71
N HIS A 38 -4.75 11.40 6.35
CA HIS A 38 -5.25 11.98 5.11
C HIS A 38 -6.16 13.18 5.33
N ILE A 39 -6.09 14.15 4.42
CA ILE A 39 -6.92 15.35 4.37
C ILE A 39 -7.64 15.46 3.03
N ASN A 40 -8.80 16.10 3.03
CA ASN A 40 -9.49 16.47 1.79
C ASN A 40 -8.92 17.78 1.20
N HIS A 41 -9.44 18.19 0.04
CA HIS A 41 -9.03 19.41 -0.66
C HIS A 41 -9.17 20.70 0.16
N ASN A 42 -10.02 20.72 1.19
CA ASN A 42 -10.19 21.85 2.09
C ASN A 42 -9.21 21.84 3.28
N GLY A 43 -8.27 20.89 3.30
CA GLY A 43 -7.31 20.70 4.38
C GLY A 43 -7.87 20.01 5.62
N LYS A 44 -9.15 19.62 5.61
CA LYS A 44 -9.78 18.97 6.78
C LYS A 44 -9.37 17.50 6.84
N PRO A 45 -9.06 16.95 8.04
CA PRO A 45 -8.83 15.53 8.20
C PRO A 45 -10.01 14.71 7.68
N ALA A 46 -9.72 13.67 6.90
CA ALA A 46 -10.74 12.74 6.41
C ALA A 46 -11.32 11.87 7.54
N TYR A 47 -10.52 11.60 8.57
CA TYR A 47 -10.86 10.76 9.72
C TYR A 47 -10.05 11.14 10.97
N LYS A 48 -10.38 10.55 12.12
CA LYS A 48 -9.81 10.93 13.43
C LYS A 48 -8.52 10.18 13.77
N GLU A 49 -8.36 8.97 13.25
CA GLU A 49 -7.22 8.11 13.52
C GLU A 49 -5.90 8.72 12.99
N ARG A 50 -4.81 8.39 13.67
CA ARG A 50 -3.45 8.88 13.37
C ARG A 50 -2.49 7.70 13.36
N TYR A 51 -1.63 7.66 12.35
CA TYR A 51 -0.74 6.53 12.08
C TYR A 51 0.72 6.98 12.15
N ASP A 52 1.64 6.03 12.28
CA ASP A 52 3.07 6.32 12.21
C ASP A 52 3.49 6.57 10.77
N ASP A 53 2.85 5.87 9.82
CA ASP A 53 2.99 6.14 8.40
C ASP A 53 1.71 5.85 7.62
N VAL A 54 1.55 6.51 6.47
CA VAL A 54 0.45 6.28 5.52
C VAL A 54 0.94 6.37 4.08
N GLY A 55 0.50 5.42 3.25
CA GLY A 55 0.64 5.44 1.79
C GLY A 55 -0.51 6.18 1.12
N ASN A 56 -0.46 6.31 -0.20
CA ASN A 56 -1.56 6.88 -0.97
C ASN A 56 -2.73 5.88 -1.04
N PHE A 57 -3.93 6.37 -1.37
CA PHE A 57 -5.04 5.52 -1.77
C PHE A 57 -4.82 4.98 -3.18
N TYR A 58 -4.96 3.66 -3.34
CA TYR A 58 -5.05 2.95 -4.60
C TYR A 58 -6.14 1.88 -4.48
N GLU A 59 -7.03 1.83 -5.46
CA GLU A 59 -8.15 0.88 -5.50
C GLU A 59 -9.01 0.96 -4.23
N GLY A 60 -9.19 2.16 -3.66
CA GLY A 60 -10.02 2.39 -2.49
C GLY A 60 -9.35 2.16 -1.13
N LEU A 61 -8.11 1.68 -1.10
CA LEU A 61 -7.37 1.35 0.11
C LEU A 61 -6.00 2.04 0.18
N ALA A 62 -5.55 2.37 1.39
CA ALA A 62 -4.23 2.93 1.64
C ALA A 62 -3.47 2.11 2.67
N GLN A 63 -2.20 1.81 2.41
CA GLN A 63 -1.33 1.18 3.41
C GLN A 63 -1.09 2.13 4.59
N VAL A 64 -1.00 1.59 5.79
CA VAL A 64 -0.65 2.33 7.00
C VAL A 64 0.27 1.53 7.90
N LYS A 65 1.03 2.24 8.71
CA LYS A 65 1.85 1.69 9.79
C LYS A 65 1.32 2.15 11.14
N LYS A 66 1.18 1.20 12.08
CA LYS A 66 0.91 1.50 13.49
C LYS A 66 1.76 0.60 14.37
N GLY A 67 2.71 1.18 15.10
CA GLY A 67 3.76 0.46 15.79
C GLY A 67 4.61 -0.33 14.79
N ASN A 68 4.67 -1.65 14.98
CA ASN A 68 5.38 -2.57 14.11
C ASN A 68 4.47 -3.25 13.07
N GLU A 69 3.19 -2.88 13.03
CA GLU A 69 2.20 -3.53 12.18
C GLU A 69 1.88 -2.70 10.94
N TYR A 70 1.79 -3.36 9.79
CA TYR A 70 1.31 -2.80 8.54
C TYR A 70 -0.01 -3.45 8.11
N PHE A 71 -0.91 -2.64 7.57
CA PHE A 71 -2.23 -3.06 7.06
C PHE A 71 -2.83 -1.97 6.17
N HIS A 72 -4.01 -2.23 5.62
CA HIS A 72 -4.74 -1.28 4.78
C HIS A 72 -5.95 -0.66 5.49
N ILE A 73 -6.21 0.61 5.20
CA ILE A 73 -7.40 1.33 5.64
C ILE A 73 -8.25 1.77 4.44
N ASN A 74 -9.54 1.94 4.67
CA ASN A 74 -10.44 2.61 3.73
C ASN A 74 -10.40 4.14 3.92
N HIS A 75 -11.11 4.86 3.06
CA HIS A 75 -11.24 6.33 3.09
C HIS A 75 -11.77 6.91 4.42
N ASN A 76 -12.44 6.09 5.23
CA ASN A 76 -12.93 6.50 6.55
C ASN A 76 -11.89 6.26 7.67
N GLY A 77 -10.66 5.88 7.32
CA GLY A 77 -9.60 5.60 8.29
C GLY A 77 -9.78 4.29 9.05
N LYS A 78 -10.69 3.42 8.61
CA LYS A 78 -10.93 2.14 9.29
C LYS A 78 -10.12 1.03 8.63
N PRO A 79 -9.54 0.08 9.41
CA PRO A 79 -8.91 -1.10 8.84
C PRO A 79 -9.87 -1.83 7.89
N ALA A 80 -9.37 -2.21 6.70
CA ALA A 80 -10.15 -2.97 5.72
C ALA A 80 -10.40 -4.42 6.20
N TYR A 81 -9.47 -4.97 6.98
CA TYR A 81 -9.48 -6.33 7.51
C TYR A 81 -8.71 -6.42 8.85
N LYS A 82 -8.70 -7.59 9.47
CA LYS A 82 -8.19 -7.78 10.86
C LYS A 82 -6.70 -8.12 10.92
N GLU A 83 -6.20 -8.75 9.89
CA GLU A 83 -4.85 -9.25 9.74
C GLU A 83 -3.83 -8.11 9.74
N ARG A 84 -2.61 -8.42 10.21
CA ARG A 84 -1.49 -7.48 10.33
C ARG A 84 -0.24 -8.15 9.76
N TYR A 85 0.60 -7.35 9.13
CA TYR A 85 1.76 -7.81 8.36
C TYR A 85 3.01 -7.06 8.77
N ASP A 86 4.17 -7.64 8.45
CA ASP A 86 5.48 -6.99 8.64
C ASP A 86 5.74 -5.92 7.59
N ASP A 87 5.17 -6.08 6.39
CA ASP A 87 5.15 -5.09 5.31
C ASP A 87 3.92 -5.29 4.43
N VAL A 88 3.45 -4.21 3.82
CA VAL A 88 2.41 -4.25 2.77
C VAL A 88 2.79 -3.29 1.64
N GLY A 89 2.48 -3.65 0.40
CA GLY A 89 2.53 -2.75 -0.76
C GLY A 89 1.16 -2.15 -1.09
N ASN A 90 1.09 -1.33 -2.13
CA ASN A 90 -0.19 -0.80 -2.61
C ASN A 90 -1.01 -1.89 -3.32
N PHE A 91 -2.31 -1.65 -3.46
CA PHE A 91 -3.14 -2.45 -4.36
C PHE A 91 -2.89 -2.08 -5.82
N TYR A 92 -2.61 -3.10 -6.62
CA TYR A 92 -2.55 -3.05 -8.07
C TYR A 92 -3.21 -4.31 -8.64
N GLU A 93 -4.09 -4.13 -9.61
CA GLU A 93 -4.76 -5.22 -10.31
C GLU A 93 -5.54 -6.15 -9.36
N GLY A 94 -6.17 -5.60 -8.32
CA GLY A 94 -6.94 -6.38 -7.37
C GLY A 94 -6.16 -6.95 -6.19
N LEU A 95 -4.82 -6.86 -6.19
CA LEU A 95 -3.95 -7.52 -5.24
C LEU A 95 -2.90 -6.57 -4.63
N ALA A 96 -2.52 -6.82 -3.38
CA ALA A 96 -1.40 -6.15 -2.73
C ALA A 96 -0.39 -7.17 -2.22
N ARG A 97 0.91 -6.89 -2.38
CA ARG A 97 1.94 -7.71 -1.74
C ARG A 97 1.95 -7.49 -0.23
N VAL A 98 2.22 -8.56 0.51
CA VAL A 98 2.42 -8.51 1.96
C VAL A 98 3.59 -9.42 2.34
N SER A 99 4.18 -9.18 3.51
CA SER A 99 5.16 -10.08 4.10
C SER A 99 4.86 -10.38 5.57
N ILE A 100 5.24 -11.59 5.99
CA ILE A 100 5.17 -12.05 7.38
C ILE A 100 6.47 -12.75 7.76
N ASP A 101 6.57 -13.13 9.04
CA ASP A 101 7.67 -13.91 9.60
C ASP A 101 9.02 -13.18 9.44
N ASN A 102 9.08 -11.96 9.97
CA ASN A 102 10.22 -11.05 9.84
C ASN A 102 10.62 -10.85 8.38
N TYR A 103 9.64 -10.50 7.54
CA TYR A 103 9.82 -10.24 6.11
C TYR A 103 10.26 -11.45 5.26
N SER A 104 10.32 -12.66 5.84
CA SER A 104 10.85 -13.85 5.15
C SER A 104 9.81 -14.58 4.28
N LYS A 105 8.52 -14.26 4.43
CA LYS A 105 7.41 -14.90 3.71
C LYS A 105 6.52 -13.87 3.03
N GLY A 106 6.77 -13.62 1.74
CA GLY A 106 6.00 -12.77 0.85
C GLY A 106 4.90 -13.51 0.07
N PHE A 107 3.75 -12.86 -0.10
CA PHE A 107 2.61 -13.31 -0.90
C PHE A 107 1.67 -12.14 -1.22
N HIS A 108 0.58 -12.40 -1.95
CA HIS A 108 -0.41 -11.39 -2.29
C HIS A 108 -1.75 -11.64 -1.61
N ILE A 109 -2.45 -10.57 -1.26
CA ILE A 109 -3.80 -10.58 -0.67
C ILE A 109 -4.79 -9.80 -1.54
N ASP A 110 -6.06 -10.17 -1.45
CA ASP A 110 -7.18 -9.39 -1.99
C ASP A 110 -7.53 -8.20 -1.07
N HIS A 111 -8.49 -7.38 -1.51
CA HIS A 111 -9.01 -6.22 -0.77
C HIS A 111 -9.63 -6.56 0.59
N ASN A 112 -10.00 -7.82 0.83
CA ASN A 112 -10.54 -8.32 2.08
C ASN A 112 -9.46 -8.91 3.00
N GLY A 113 -8.18 -8.82 2.63
CA GLY A 113 -7.07 -9.38 3.39
C GLY A 113 -6.87 -10.88 3.19
N LYS A 114 -7.57 -11.51 2.24
CA LYS A 114 -7.46 -12.94 2.01
C LYS A 114 -6.28 -13.24 1.08
N PRO A 115 -5.42 -14.23 1.40
CA PRO A 115 -4.38 -14.66 0.49
C PRO A 115 -4.97 -15.09 -0.87
N ALA A 116 -4.38 -14.60 -1.96
CA ALA A 116 -4.77 -15.01 -3.32
C ALA A 116 -4.39 -16.47 -3.61
N TYR A 117 -3.36 -16.98 -2.92
CA TYR A 117 -2.84 -18.34 -3.04
C TYR A 117 -2.10 -18.76 -1.75
N GLU A 118 -1.81 -20.06 -1.62
CA GLU A 118 -1.21 -20.65 -0.40
C GLU A 118 0.32 -20.59 -0.36
N GLU A 119 0.99 -20.60 -1.51
CA GLU A 119 2.45 -20.59 -1.60
C GLU A 119 3.04 -19.32 -0.95
N ARG A 120 4.24 -19.45 -0.36
CA ARG A 120 4.94 -18.35 0.33
C ARG A 120 6.35 -18.26 -0.22
N TYR A 121 6.72 -17.07 -0.69
CA TYR A 121 8.00 -16.78 -1.32
C TYR A 121 8.90 -16.04 -0.35
N GLU A 122 10.21 -16.00 -0.60
CA GLU A 122 11.13 -15.15 0.17
C GLU A 122 10.88 -13.66 -0.08
N LEU A 123 10.36 -13.33 -1.26
CA LEU A 123 10.00 -11.97 -1.68
C LEU A 123 8.99 -12.07 -2.83
N VAL A 124 8.03 -11.16 -2.86
CA VAL A 124 7.20 -10.89 -4.04
C VAL A 124 7.20 -9.40 -4.33
N MET A 125 7.18 -9.04 -5.61
CA MET A 125 6.97 -7.68 -6.10
C MET A 125 5.50 -7.49 -6.50
N ASP A 126 5.07 -6.25 -6.66
CA ASP A 126 3.71 -5.91 -7.09
C ASP A 126 3.39 -6.51 -8.47
N PHE A 127 2.09 -6.74 -8.74
CA PHE A 127 1.61 -7.15 -10.06
C PHE A 127 1.65 -5.99 -11.05
N TYR A 128 2.07 -6.31 -12.27
CA TYR A 128 1.99 -5.43 -13.42
C TYR A 128 1.78 -6.26 -14.69
N GLU A 129 0.73 -5.97 -15.45
CA GLU A 129 0.32 -6.69 -16.66
C GLU A 129 0.12 -8.20 -16.40
N GLY A 130 -0.47 -8.55 -15.25
CA GLY A 130 -0.78 -9.94 -14.89
C GLY A 130 0.41 -10.78 -14.43
N LEU A 131 1.58 -10.17 -14.22
CA LEU A 131 2.78 -10.83 -13.74
C LEU A 131 3.33 -10.14 -12.49
N ALA A 132 3.76 -10.94 -11.53
CA ALA A 132 4.56 -10.47 -10.40
C ALA A 132 5.90 -11.21 -10.40
N ARG A 133 6.97 -10.53 -9.97
CA ARG A 133 8.28 -11.17 -9.76
C ARG A 133 8.33 -11.74 -8.35
N ALA A 134 8.71 -13.00 -8.20
CA ALA A 134 8.86 -13.68 -6.92
C ALA A 134 10.29 -14.24 -6.77
N ARG A 135 10.73 -14.42 -5.51
CA ARG A 135 12.01 -15.07 -5.16
C ARG A 135 11.79 -16.32 -4.34
N LYS A 136 12.40 -17.44 -4.74
CA LYS A 136 12.47 -18.70 -3.97
C LYS A 136 13.80 -19.38 -4.24
N ASP A 137 14.43 -19.92 -3.21
CA ASP A 137 15.74 -20.58 -3.28
C ASP A 137 16.78 -19.69 -3.97
N THR A 138 16.81 -18.40 -3.59
CA THR A 138 17.68 -17.35 -4.16
C THR A 138 17.47 -17.02 -5.65
N LYS A 139 16.49 -17.62 -6.32
CA LYS A 139 16.20 -17.39 -7.75
C LYS A 139 14.94 -16.56 -7.94
N PHE A 140 14.98 -15.68 -8.92
CA PHE A 140 13.84 -14.89 -9.35
C PHE A 140 13.13 -15.50 -10.55
N PHE A 141 11.80 -15.42 -10.56
CA PHE A 141 10.94 -15.84 -11.66
C PHE A 141 9.63 -15.03 -11.63
N HIS A 142 8.84 -15.12 -12.70
CA HIS A 142 7.51 -14.52 -12.75
C HIS A 142 6.46 -15.52 -12.25
N ILE A 143 5.42 -15.00 -11.59
CA ILE A 143 4.23 -15.74 -11.16
C ILE A 143 2.97 -15.08 -11.74
N ASP A 144 1.92 -15.88 -11.97
CA ASP A 144 0.58 -15.38 -12.27
C ASP A 144 -0.20 -15.02 -10.98
N TYR A 145 -1.44 -14.54 -11.14
CA TYR A 145 -2.34 -14.21 -10.03
C TYR A 145 -2.65 -15.38 -9.09
N ASN A 146 -2.44 -16.64 -9.51
CA ASN A 146 -2.62 -17.82 -8.68
C ASN A 146 -1.33 -18.22 -7.95
N GLY A 147 -0.26 -17.41 -8.05
CA GLY A 147 1.04 -17.72 -7.49
C GLY A 147 1.73 -18.88 -8.21
N LYS A 148 1.39 -19.15 -9.47
CA LYS A 148 2.06 -20.20 -10.24
C LYS A 148 3.20 -19.60 -11.05
N ARG A 149 4.38 -20.22 -10.96
CA ARG A 149 5.53 -19.84 -11.76
C ARG A 149 5.20 -19.95 -13.25
N ILE A 150 5.51 -18.89 -13.99
CA ILE A 150 5.46 -18.88 -15.45
C ILE A 150 6.83 -19.30 -15.97
N GLU A 151 6.87 -20.45 -16.65
CA GLU A 151 8.07 -20.89 -17.37
C GLU A 151 8.15 -20.13 -18.70
N SER A 152 9.29 -19.50 -18.98
CA SER A 152 9.52 -18.91 -20.29
C SER A 152 9.62 -20.04 -21.31
N SER A 153 8.55 -20.28 -22.07
CA SER A 153 8.64 -21.09 -23.28
C SER A 153 9.38 -20.27 -24.34
N LEU A 154 10.71 -20.26 -24.30
CA LEU A 154 11.52 -19.94 -25.48
C LEU A 154 11.33 -21.10 -26.47
N LYS A 155 10.22 -21.10 -27.21
CA LYS A 155 10.21 -21.75 -28.52
C LYS A 155 11.16 -20.92 -29.39
N LYS A 156 12.42 -21.34 -29.44
CA LYS A 156 13.33 -20.96 -30.52
C LYS A 156 12.68 -21.48 -31.80
N SER A 157 12.11 -20.57 -32.59
CA SER A 157 11.82 -20.80 -34.01
C SER A 157 13.12 -20.77 -34.79
#